data_AF-A0A3N2S2C1-F1
#
_entry.id   AF-A0A3N2S2C1-F1
#
_cell.length_a   1.000
_cell.length_b   1.000
_cell.length_c   1.000
_cell.angle_alpha   90.00
_cell.angle_beta   90.00
_cell.angle_gamma   90.00
#
_symmetry.space_group_name_H-M   'P 1'
#
loop_
_entity.id
_entity.type
_entity.pdbx_description
1 polymer ?
#
loop_
_entity_poly.entity_id
_entity_poly.type
_entity_poly.pdbx_seq_one_letter_code
_entity_poly.pdbx_strand_id
1 'polypeptide(L)' 'MKLIALVFSLFLISACSGTVQKQQPVCSGTALIGGQEVSVSIYNIRKVAGQTQYKAGYPFNWQWVGKNNFIRTTCT' A
#
# COMPACT_ATOMS: atom_id res chain seq x y z
N MET A 1 -41.52 7.43 22.63
CA MET A 1 -40.37 6.81 23.35
C MET A 1 -39.70 5.68 22.54
N LYS A 2 -40.43 4.63 22.10
CA LYS A 2 -39.85 3.49 21.38
C LYS A 2 -39.21 3.82 20.01
N LEU A 3 -39.82 4.71 19.23
CA LEU A 3 -39.30 5.09 17.90
C LEU A 3 -37.99 5.88 17.96
N ILE A 4 -37.81 6.72 18.98
CA ILE A 4 -36.63 7.59 19.13
C ILE A 4 -35.39 6.74 19.46
N ALA A 5 -35.56 5.72 20.30
CA ALA A 5 -34.49 4.77 20.61
C ALA A 5 -34.01 4.02 19.35
N LEU A 6 -34.94 3.65 18.47
CA LEU A 6 -34.64 2.88 17.26
C LEU A 6 -33.88 3.72 16.20
N VAL A 7 -34.20 5.01 16.08
CA VAL A 7 -33.48 5.95 15.19
C VAL A 7 -32.06 6.22 15.70
N PHE A 8 -31.85 6.27 17.01
CA PHE A 8 -30.52 6.45 17.61
C PHE A 8 -29.61 5.24 17.39
N SER A 9 -30.17 4.02 17.43
CA SER A 9 -29.43 2.78 17.16
C SER A 9 -28.90 2.70 15.73
N LEU A 10 -29.63 3.24 14.74
CA LEU A 10 -29.23 3.24 13.33
C LEU A 10 -28.06 4.20 13.04
N PHE A 11 -27.94 5.30 13.80
CA PHE A 11 -26.87 6.28 13.61
C PHE A 11 -25.49 5.80 14.08
N LEU A 12 -25.45 4.88 15.06
CA LEU A 12 -24.20 4.35 15.61
C LEU A 12 -23.47 3.38 14.66
N ILE A 13 -24.13 2.88 13.62
CA ILE A 13 -23.58 1.87 12.70
C ILE A 13 -22.85 2.51 11.50
N SER A 14 -23.01 3.82 11.26
CA SER A 14 -22.44 4.51 10.10
C SER A 14 -20.95 4.90 10.25
N ALA A 15 -20.33 4.65 11.41
CA ALA A 15 -18.96 5.08 11.70
C ALA A 15 -17.86 4.09 11.26
N CYS A 16 -18.19 2.90 10.71
CA CYS A 16 -17.17 1.96 10.21
C CYS A 16 -16.73 2.21 8.76
N SER A 17 -17.25 3.24 8.10
CA SER A 17 -16.78 3.68 6.78
C SER A 17 -15.56 4.60 6.93
N GLY A 18 -14.57 4.16 7.71
CA GLY A 18 -13.28 4.84 7.77
C GLY A 18 -12.71 4.86 6.35
N THR A 19 -12.56 6.05 5.79
CA THR A 19 -11.89 6.21 4.50
C THR A 19 -10.46 5.70 4.68
N VAL A 20 -10.21 4.46 4.25
CA VAL A 20 -8.86 3.90 4.19
C VAL A 20 -8.11 4.83 3.24
N GLN A 21 -7.30 5.74 3.79
CA GLN A 21 -6.42 6.59 2.99
C GLN A 21 -5.48 5.64 2.27
N LYS A 22 -5.84 5.33 1.02
CA LYS A 22 -5.00 4.53 0.14
C LYS A 22 -3.74 5.35 -0.06
N GLN A 23 -2.68 4.96 0.64
CA GLN A 23 -1.39 5.64 0.54
C GLN A 23 -1.03 5.72 -0.93
N GLN A 24 -0.80 6.92 -1.45
CA GLN A 24 -0.39 7.08 -2.85
C GLN A 24 1.04 6.55 -3.00
N PRO A 25 1.35 5.83 -4.09
CA PRO A 25 2.71 5.39 -4.34
C PRO A 25 3.63 6.59 -4.56
N VAL A 26 4.83 6.54 -4.00
CA VAL A 26 5.87 7.57 -4.17
C VAL A 26 6.57 7.44 -5.52
N CYS A 27 6.68 6.22 -6.05
CA CYS A 27 7.28 5.91 -7.34
C CYS A 27 6.82 4.51 -7.79
N SER A 28 7.33 4.07 -8.93
CA SER A 28 7.12 2.73 -9.48
C SER A 28 8.45 2.02 -9.76
N GLY A 29 8.43 0.70 -9.76
CA GLY A 29 9.54 -0.13 -10.19
C GLY A 29 9.08 -1.24 -11.10
N THR A 30 9.95 -1.70 -11.99
CA THR A 30 9.72 -2.87 -12.83
C THR A 30 10.46 -4.06 -12.23
N ALA A 31 9.74 -5.11 -11.87
CA ALA A 31 10.29 -6.36 -11.36
C ALA A 31 10.08 -7.49 -12.38
N LEU A 32 10.97 -8.50 -12.36
CA LEU A 32 10.81 -9.69 -13.19
C LEU A 32 10.16 -10.80 -12.38
N ILE A 33 8.93 -11.18 -12.71
CA ILE A 33 8.16 -12.19 -11.98
C ILE A 33 7.79 -13.29 -12.96
N GLY A 34 8.30 -14.51 -12.75
CA GLY A 34 8.05 -15.63 -13.66
C GLY A 34 8.54 -15.38 -15.10
N GLY A 35 9.57 -14.53 -15.28
CA GLY A 35 10.09 -14.14 -16.60
C GLY A 35 9.36 -12.99 -17.29
N GLN A 36 8.30 -12.44 -16.68
CA GLN A 36 7.57 -11.29 -17.21
C GLN A 36 7.90 -10.01 -16.43
N GLU A 37 8.06 -8.90 -17.14
CA GLU A 37 8.18 -7.58 -16.52
C GLU A 37 6.84 -7.12 -15.95
N VAL A 38 6.84 -6.81 -14.65
CA VAL A 38 5.66 -6.36 -13.91
C VAL A 38 5.95 -4.99 -13.30
N SER A 39 5.06 -4.03 -13.54
CA SER A 39 5.11 -2.72 -12.89
C SER A 39 4.56 -2.82 -11.46
N VAL A 40 5.34 -2.35 -10.51
CA VAL A 40 5.05 -2.43 -9.08
C VAL A 40 5.07 -1.05 -8.47
N SER A 41 4.02 -0.72 -7.75
CA SER A 41 3.92 0.52 -6.98
C SER A 41 4.82 0.47 -5.74
N ILE A 42 5.62 1.52 -5.53
CA ILE A 42 6.48 1.68 -4.36
C ILE A 42 5.89 2.77 -3.47
N TYR A 43 5.70 2.47 -2.19
CA TYR A 43 5.02 3.35 -1.23
C TYR A 43 5.98 4.04 -0.25
N ASN A 44 7.19 3.50 -0.08
CA ASN A 44 8.20 4.08 0.80
C ASN A 44 9.59 3.57 0.43
N ILE A 45 10.63 4.31 0.81
CA ILE A 45 12.04 4.03 0.54
C ILE A 45 12.81 4.18 1.84
N ARG A 46 13.67 3.21 2.16
CA ARG A 46 14.57 3.29 3.32
C ARG A 46 15.95 2.75 2.99
N LYS A 47 16.93 3.09 3.81
CA LYS A 47 18.29 2.55 3.73
C LYS A 47 18.58 1.75 5.01
N VAL A 48 18.92 0.46 4.88
CA VAL A 48 19.27 -0.43 6.00
C VAL A 48 20.62 -1.04 5.70
N ALA A 49 21.58 -0.89 6.61
CA ALA A 49 22.95 -1.41 6.45
C ALA A 49 23.60 -1.04 5.10
N GLY A 50 23.39 0.21 4.64
CA GLY A 50 23.94 0.69 3.37
C GLY A 50 23.11 0.33 2.13
N GLN A 51 22.13 -0.56 2.23
CA GLN A 51 21.30 -1.01 1.11
C GLN A 51 19.95 -0.30 1.05
N THR A 52 19.52 0.09 -0.16
CA THR A 52 18.19 0.66 -0.39
C THR A 52 17.13 -0.43 -0.45
N GLN A 53 16.06 -0.25 0.32
CA GLN A 53 14.88 -1.09 0.35
C GLN A 53 13.63 -0.28 0.01
N TYR A 54 12.72 -0.89 -0.73
CA TYR A 54 11.45 -0.32 -1.16
C TYR A 54 10.30 -1.05 -0.50
N LYS A 55 9.33 -0.30 0.03
CA LYS A 55 8.06 -0.84 0.48
C LYS A 55 7.15 -1.00 -0.74
N ALA A 56 7.16 -2.19 -1.33
CA ALA A 56 6.54 -2.44 -2.62
C ALA A 56 5.16 -3.10 -2.47
N GLY A 57 4.19 -2.67 -3.28
CA GLY A 57 2.86 -3.28 -3.34
C GLY A 57 2.86 -4.67 -3.96
N TYR A 58 1.75 -5.07 -4.56
CA TYR A 58 1.67 -6.33 -5.31
C TYR A 58 2.75 -6.41 -6.40
N PRO A 59 3.46 -7.54 -6.57
CA PRO A 59 3.25 -8.83 -5.90
C PRO A 59 4.00 -9.03 -4.57
N PHE A 60 4.71 -8.04 -4.07
CA PHE A 60 5.52 -8.11 -2.84
C PHE A 60 4.72 -7.83 -1.55
N ASN A 61 3.39 -7.72 -1.61
CA ASN A 61 2.51 -7.64 -0.45
C ASN A 61 2.89 -6.58 0.62
N TRP A 62 3.29 -5.37 0.19
CA TRP A 62 3.68 -4.25 1.08
C TRP A 62 4.90 -4.55 1.96
N GLN A 63 5.69 -5.57 1.60
CA GLN A 63 6.94 -5.90 2.27
C GLN A 63 8.07 -4.98 1.83
N TRP A 64 9.11 -4.94 2.66
CA TRP A 64 10.36 -4.27 2.34
C TRP A 64 11.23 -5.21 1.52
N VAL A 65 11.45 -4.83 0.26
CA VAL A 65 12.26 -5.59 -0.70
C VAL A 65 13.45 -4.76 -1.15
N GLY A 66 14.60 -5.41 -1.37
CA GLY A 66 15.81 -4.72 -1.80
C GLY A 66 15.67 -4.15 -3.21
N LYS A 67 16.38 -3.05 -3.51
CA LYS A 67 16.46 -2.45 -4.85
C LYS A 67 16.82 -3.47 -5.94
N ASN A 68 17.61 -4.47 -5.60
CA ASN A 68 18.03 -5.57 -6.47
C ASN A 68 16.89 -6.46 -6.98
N ASN A 69 15.69 -6.39 -6.41
CA ASN A 69 14.51 -7.11 -6.92
C ASN A 69 13.83 -6.39 -8.10
N PHE A 70 14.31 -5.20 -8.46
CA PHE A 70 13.77 -4.39 -9.55
C PHE A 70 14.83 -4.20 -10.63
N ILE A 71 14.42 -4.37 -11.89
CA ILE A 71 15.26 -4.12 -13.06
C ILE A 71 15.40 -2.61 -13.28
N ARG A 72 14.30 -1.86 -13.05
CA ARG A 72 14.24 -0.41 -13.19
C ARG A 72 13.37 0.20 -12.12
N THR A 73 13.66 1.42 -11.72
CA THR A 73 12.85 2.20 -10.76
C THR A 73 12.77 3.65 -11.19
N THR A 74 11.62 4.28 -10.99
CA THR A 74 11.41 5.73 -11.19
C THR A 74 11.70 6.55 -9.92
N CYS A 75 12.15 5.89 -8.85
CA CYS A 75 12.48 6.52 -7.57
C CYS A 75 13.83 7.26 -7.67
N THR A 76 13.80 8.57 -7.42
CA THR A 76 14.98 9.45 -7.33
C THR A 76 15.60 9.45 -5.95
#